data_AF-A0A6H9T9L7-F1
#
_entry.id   AF-A0A6H9T9L7-F1
#
_cell.length_a   1.000
_cell.length_b   1.000
_cell.length_c   1.000
_cell.angle_alpha   90.00
_cell.angle_beta   90.00
_cell.angle_gamma   90.00
#
_symmetry.space_group_name_H-M   'P 1'
#
loop_
_entity.id
_entity.type
_entity.pdbx_description
1 polymer ?
#
loop_
_entity_poly.entity_id
_entity_poly.type
_entity_poly.pdbx_seq_one_letter_code
_entity_poly.pdbx_strand_id
1 'polypeptide(L)'
;MPSIVAGPATLPPSPVAAETRMVHDVATLRPSGYRSADGAPWVIATITPAADSGANVTGATYFDTATQQTVAVPDARRRYANRGTWQMVASSSPSVPATGRYDWLTLAWLPINRRPLPRTPEHLYSPFVHGGTIVYRWNPAAQGGEQFGNVRVIFPEWARQVADVLRAAPADDTRAAAASRASPLDRVEQDTNPMTAVLDFGAALQQEPADRIAARLPALLRASDLHEVSAIVFQCFAASREDDRPRFVEAIIGSVFSIDDHARLLAIAYGAFAAGNAPPRPFGDAAQTARINDVFRALKQRTSALGVPAGQGSPWYEFFTAYRLGGAASVNGR
;
A
#
# COMPACT_ATOMS: atom_id res chain seq x y z
N MET A 1 -22.54 -3.43 -9.28
CA MET A 1 -21.12 -3.54 -8.89
C MET A 1 -21.01 -3.26 -7.41
N PRO A 2 -20.41 -4.13 -6.59
CA PRO A 2 -20.11 -3.78 -5.21
C PRO A 2 -19.05 -2.68 -5.25
N SER A 3 -19.40 -1.53 -4.68
CA SER A 3 -18.47 -0.45 -4.42
C SER A 3 -17.53 -0.90 -3.29
N ILE A 4 -16.22 -0.83 -3.50
CA ILE A 4 -15.25 -0.90 -2.38
C ILE A 4 -15.27 0.41 -1.58
N VAL A 5 -15.92 1.45 -2.11
CA VAL A 5 -16.08 2.72 -1.41
C VAL A 5 -17.37 2.67 -0.60
N ALA A 6 -17.20 2.74 0.72
CA ALA A 6 -18.21 3.01 1.73
C ALA A 6 -19.28 1.91 1.94
N GLY A 7 -18.83 0.73 2.39
CA GLY A 7 -19.60 0.10 3.47
C GLY A 7 -19.62 1.05 4.68
N PRO A 8 -20.68 1.05 5.51
CA PRO A 8 -20.62 1.80 6.77
C PRO A 8 -19.34 1.41 7.53
N ALA A 9 -18.74 2.36 8.27
CA ALA A 9 -17.52 2.12 9.07
C ALA A 9 -17.63 0.92 10.04
N THR A 10 -18.84 0.37 10.19
CA THR A 10 -19.19 -0.84 10.95
C THR A 10 -18.86 -2.16 10.23
N LEU A 11 -18.52 -2.16 8.94
CA LEU A 11 -18.03 -3.36 8.26
C LEU A 11 -16.50 -3.45 8.41
N PRO A 12 -15.95 -4.59 8.84
CA PRO A 12 -14.50 -4.77 8.89
C PRO A 12 -13.94 -4.56 7.48
N PRO A 13 -12.81 -3.83 7.35
CA PRO A 13 -12.18 -3.66 6.05
C PRO A 13 -11.84 -5.04 5.49
N SER A 14 -11.98 -5.22 4.18
CA SER A 14 -11.45 -6.39 3.51
C SER A 14 -9.96 -6.53 3.90
N PRO A 15 -9.50 -7.70 4.39
CA PRO A 15 -8.09 -7.95 4.63
C PRO A 15 -7.24 -7.68 3.38
N VAL A 16 -7.82 -7.87 2.19
CA VAL A 16 -7.17 -7.55 0.93
C VAL A 16 -6.96 -6.05 0.76
N ALA A 17 -7.91 -5.21 1.16
CA ALA A 17 -7.79 -3.77 1.04
C ALA A 17 -6.66 -3.20 1.91
N ALA A 18 -6.54 -3.67 3.16
CA ALA A 18 -5.47 -3.27 4.07
C ALA A 18 -4.09 -3.67 3.53
N GLU A 19 -3.92 -4.94 3.17
CA GLU A 19 -2.66 -5.46 2.62
C GLU A 19 -2.27 -4.75 1.33
N THR A 20 -3.23 -4.53 0.43
CA THR A 20 -3.02 -3.79 -0.82
C THR A 20 -2.48 -2.38 -0.58
N ARG A 21 -3.03 -1.69 0.43
CA ARG A 21 -2.58 -0.35 0.80
C ARG A 21 -1.15 -0.38 1.32
N MET A 22 -0.83 -1.32 2.21
CA MET A 22 0.51 -1.48 2.78
C MET A 22 1.55 -1.80 1.71
N VAL A 23 1.26 -2.76 0.82
CA VAL A 23 2.15 -3.11 -0.30
C VAL A 23 2.44 -1.89 -1.18
N HIS A 24 1.41 -1.14 -1.58
CA HIS A 24 1.59 0.07 -2.37
C HIS A 24 2.47 1.09 -1.64
N ASP A 25 2.17 1.38 -0.37
CA ASP A 25 2.82 2.44 0.38
C ASP A 25 4.27 2.13 0.70
N VAL A 26 4.57 0.89 1.06
CA VAL A 26 5.94 0.40 1.28
C VAL A 26 6.73 0.37 -0.02
N ALA A 27 6.17 -0.19 -1.10
CA ALA A 27 6.86 -0.32 -2.38
C ALA A 27 7.13 1.04 -3.06
N THR A 28 6.36 2.08 -2.70
CA THR A 28 6.54 3.46 -3.18
C THR A 28 7.17 4.40 -2.15
N LEU A 29 7.58 3.87 -0.98
CA LEU A 29 8.19 4.66 0.07
C LEU A 29 9.53 5.20 -0.41
N ARG A 30 9.72 6.52 -0.27
CA ARG A 30 10.98 7.20 -0.54
C ARG A 30 11.50 7.82 0.75
N PRO A 31 12.68 7.41 1.26
CA PRO A 31 13.23 7.99 2.48
C PRO A 31 13.37 9.52 2.44
N SER A 32 13.68 10.08 1.27
CA SER A 32 13.75 11.54 1.06
C SER A 32 12.43 12.27 1.34
N GLY A 33 11.28 11.62 1.16
CA GLY A 33 9.96 12.19 1.47
C GLY A 33 9.70 12.35 2.97
N TYR A 34 10.58 11.84 3.81
CA TYR A 34 10.54 11.94 5.28
C TYR A 34 11.64 12.81 5.84
N ARG A 35 12.43 13.45 4.96
CA ARG A 35 13.47 14.39 5.34
C ARG A 35 12.96 15.81 5.29
N SER A 36 12.98 16.43 6.46
CA SER A 36 12.86 17.85 6.73
C SER A 36 14.01 18.76 6.31
N ALA A 37 13.87 19.64 5.32
CA ALA A 37 14.64 20.89 5.34
C ALA A 37 14.22 21.77 6.53
N ASP A 38 12.93 21.73 6.89
CA ASP A 38 12.35 22.38 8.08
C ASP A 38 12.63 21.65 9.41
N GLY A 39 13.36 20.53 9.38
CA GLY A 39 13.66 19.72 10.56
C GLY A 39 12.48 18.94 11.15
N ALA A 40 11.31 18.91 10.50
CA ALA A 40 10.16 18.14 10.97
C ALA A 40 10.51 16.65 11.08
N PRO A 41 10.28 16.02 12.23
CA PRO A 41 10.65 14.64 12.44
C PRO A 41 9.67 13.72 11.70
N TRP A 42 10.20 12.61 11.19
CA TRP A 42 9.37 11.47 10.84
C TRP A 42 8.98 10.69 12.10
N VAL A 43 7.81 10.06 12.04
CA VAL A 43 7.22 9.27 13.10
C VAL A 43 6.63 8.00 12.51
N ILE A 44 6.87 6.88 13.18
CA ILE A 44 6.14 5.64 12.99
C ILE A 44 5.19 5.50 14.18
N ALA A 45 3.90 5.34 13.92
CA ALA A 45 2.89 5.22 14.95
C ALA A 45 1.85 4.15 14.62
N THR A 46 1.32 3.52 15.66
CA THR A 46 0.12 2.69 15.56
C THR A 46 -1.10 3.58 15.74
N ILE A 47 -2.05 3.49 14.82
CA ILE A 47 -3.33 4.20 14.84
C ILE A 47 -4.41 3.29 15.40
N THR A 48 -5.15 3.81 16.38
CA THR A 48 -6.32 3.16 16.99
C THR A 48 -7.53 4.06 16.80
N PRO A 49 -8.39 3.79 15.81
CA PRO A 49 -9.60 4.55 15.59
C PRO A 49 -10.58 4.42 16.76
N ALA A 50 -11.32 5.48 17.03
CA ALA A 50 -12.51 5.39 17.86
C ALA A 50 -13.61 4.62 17.12
N ALA A 51 -14.58 4.08 17.86
CA ALA A 51 -15.65 3.24 17.31
C ALA A 51 -16.55 3.98 16.28
N ASP A 52 -16.61 5.31 16.35
CA ASP A 52 -17.36 6.19 15.45
C ASP A 52 -16.47 6.86 14.38
N SER A 53 -15.20 6.46 14.26
CA SER A 53 -14.38 6.89 13.12
C SER A 53 -14.96 6.35 11.81
N GLY A 54 -15.02 7.19 10.78
CA GLY A 54 -15.72 6.92 9.53
C GLY A 54 -17.25 7.11 9.59
N ALA A 55 -17.83 7.44 10.75
CA ALA A 55 -19.26 7.72 10.85
C ALA A 55 -19.62 9.05 10.19
N ASN A 56 -20.77 9.08 9.51
CA ASN A 56 -21.28 10.32 8.93
C ASN A 56 -21.64 11.32 10.03
N VAL A 57 -21.23 12.57 9.84
CA VAL A 57 -21.59 13.69 10.72
C VAL A 57 -22.74 14.46 10.09
N THR A 58 -23.82 14.61 10.84
CA THR A 58 -25.03 15.34 10.44
C THR A 58 -25.27 16.51 11.39
N GLY A 59 -25.53 17.71 10.85
CA GLY A 59 -25.81 18.91 11.65
C GLY A 59 -24.95 20.10 11.24
N ALA A 60 -25.18 21.25 11.88
CA ALA A 60 -24.45 22.49 11.60
C ALA A 60 -23.13 22.62 12.39
N THR A 61 -22.95 21.81 13.43
CA THR A 61 -21.79 21.86 14.33
C THR A 61 -21.27 20.46 14.65
N TYR A 62 -20.00 20.39 15.03
CA TYR A 62 -19.27 19.17 15.35
C TYR A 62 -18.35 19.43 16.55
N PHE A 63 -18.34 18.52 17.51
CA PHE A 63 -17.44 18.60 18.66
C PHE A 63 -16.15 17.82 18.36
N ASP A 64 -15.07 18.58 18.15
CA ASP A 64 -13.72 18.06 17.96
C ASP A 64 -13.13 17.68 19.32
N THR A 65 -12.87 16.38 19.50
CA THR A 65 -12.38 15.82 20.77
C THR A 65 -10.87 15.99 20.97
N ALA A 66 -10.12 16.29 19.92
CA ALA A 66 -8.70 16.56 20.00
C ALA A 66 -8.44 17.99 20.49
N THR A 67 -9.20 18.96 19.97
CA THR A 67 -9.09 20.37 20.39
C THR A 67 -10.05 20.74 21.52
N GLN A 68 -11.02 19.87 21.84
CA GLN A 68 -12.10 20.10 22.81
C GLN A 68 -12.96 21.32 22.48
N GLN A 69 -13.21 21.57 21.19
CA GLN A 69 -13.96 22.71 20.70
C GLN A 69 -15.12 22.29 19.80
N THR A 70 -16.21 23.06 19.86
CA THR A 70 -17.29 22.94 18.87
C THR A 70 -16.93 23.78 17.65
N VAL A 71 -16.81 23.13 16.51
CA VAL A 71 -16.52 23.76 15.21
C VAL A 71 -17.76 23.72 14.31
N ALA A 72 -17.89 24.68 13.41
CA ALA A 72 -18.90 24.64 12.37
C ALA A 72 -18.62 23.48 11.42
N VAL A 73 -19.66 22.76 10.98
CA VAL A 73 -19.54 21.78 9.89
C VAL A 73 -19.48 22.57 8.58
N PRO A 74 -18.32 22.64 7.90
CA PRO A 74 -18.22 23.48 6.72
C PRO A 74 -18.98 22.82 5.57
N ASP A 75 -19.96 23.52 5.00
CA ASP A 75 -20.83 23.06 3.90
C ASP A 75 -21.89 22.00 4.31
N ALA A 76 -23.07 22.02 3.67
CA ALA A 76 -24.18 21.10 3.91
C ALA A 76 -23.94 19.68 3.34
N ARG A 77 -22.70 19.41 2.92
CA ARG A 77 -22.27 18.17 2.27
C ARG A 77 -22.03 17.09 3.32
N ARG A 78 -22.21 15.82 2.93
CA ARG A 78 -21.90 14.68 3.80
C ARG A 78 -20.42 14.73 4.19
N ARG A 79 -20.15 14.67 5.48
CA ARG A 79 -18.80 14.54 6.07
C ARG A 79 -18.75 13.30 6.93
N TYR A 80 -17.57 12.75 7.12
CA TYR A 80 -17.34 11.73 8.14
C TYR A 80 -16.24 12.16 9.10
N ALA A 81 -16.34 11.71 10.34
CA ALA A 81 -15.34 11.96 11.37
C ALA A 81 -14.16 11.02 11.18
N ASN A 82 -12.93 11.51 11.29
CA ASN A 82 -11.76 10.69 11.57
C ASN A 82 -11.37 10.99 13.00
N ARG A 83 -11.45 10.00 13.89
CA ARG A 83 -11.09 10.19 15.29
C ARG A 83 -10.51 8.95 15.92
N GLY A 84 -9.65 9.16 16.90
CA GLY A 84 -8.98 8.09 17.61
C GLY A 84 -7.72 8.56 18.33
N THR A 85 -6.84 7.59 18.58
CA THR A 85 -5.54 7.81 19.20
C THR A 85 -4.42 7.28 18.33
N TRP A 86 -3.23 7.80 18.54
CA TRP A 86 -2.01 7.25 17.99
C TRP A 86 -0.99 7.00 19.11
N GLN A 87 -0.17 5.98 18.93
CA GLN A 87 0.93 5.62 19.83
C GLN A 87 2.22 5.54 19.02
N MET A 88 3.24 6.29 19.44
CA MET A 88 4.55 6.30 18.80
C MET A 88 5.23 4.93 18.97
N VAL A 89 5.75 4.42 17.86
CA VAL A 89 6.61 3.23 17.80
C VAL A 89 8.08 3.63 17.62
N ALA A 90 8.34 4.59 16.73
CA ALA A 90 9.68 5.14 16.50
C ALA A 90 9.59 6.58 15.98
N SER A 91 10.64 7.37 16.21
CA SER A 91 10.77 8.70 15.62
C SER A 91 12.25 9.05 15.41
N SER A 92 12.49 10.07 14.58
CA SER A 92 13.78 10.76 14.47
C SER A 92 14.04 11.77 15.59
N SER A 93 13.03 12.17 16.37
CA SER A 93 13.19 13.18 17.42
C SER A 93 12.56 12.74 18.75
N PRO A 94 13.23 12.97 19.89
CA PRO A 94 12.65 12.75 21.21
C PRO A 94 11.56 13.79 21.57
N SER A 95 11.41 14.86 20.78
CA SER A 95 10.39 15.89 21.01
C SER A 95 8.97 15.44 20.64
N VAL A 96 8.82 14.31 19.96
CA VAL A 96 7.53 13.76 19.57
C VAL A 96 6.87 13.12 20.80
N PRO A 97 5.61 13.47 21.12
CA PRO A 97 4.88 12.82 22.21
C PRO A 97 4.78 11.30 22.02
N ALA A 98 4.78 10.55 23.13
CA ALA A 98 4.63 9.09 23.07
C ALA A 98 3.24 8.65 22.57
N THR A 99 2.23 9.48 22.78
CA THR A 99 0.86 9.26 22.34
C THR A 99 0.18 10.58 21.99
N GLY A 100 -0.91 10.51 21.24
CA GLY A 100 -1.78 11.65 21.01
C GLY A 100 -3.17 11.25 20.56
N ARG A 101 -4.05 12.25 20.48
CA ARG A 101 -5.41 12.13 19.96
C ARG A 101 -5.49 12.82 18.61
N TYR A 102 -6.36 12.31 17.76
CA TYR A 102 -6.70 12.99 16.52
C TYR A 102 -8.20 13.03 16.34
N ASP A 103 -8.65 14.11 15.72
CA ASP A 103 -10.05 14.36 15.43
C ASP A 103 -10.11 15.39 14.30
N TRP A 104 -10.78 15.06 13.19
CA TRP A 104 -11.14 16.03 12.16
C TRP A 104 -12.27 15.52 11.27
N LEU A 105 -12.89 16.43 10.53
CA LEU A 105 -13.89 16.10 9.53
C LEU A 105 -13.29 16.00 8.13
N THR A 106 -13.45 14.85 7.49
CA THR A 106 -13.16 14.71 6.05
C THR A 106 -14.45 14.83 5.25
N LEU A 107 -14.38 15.54 4.13
CA LEU A 107 -15.48 15.60 3.17
C LEU A 107 -15.75 14.19 2.64
N ALA A 108 -16.98 13.69 2.80
CA ALA A 108 -17.35 12.45 2.12
C ALA A 108 -17.40 12.77 0.63
N TRP A 109 -16.58 12.07 -0.15
CA TRP A 109 -16.47 12.29 -1.59
C TRP A 109 -17.85 12.22 -2.24
N LEU A 110 -18.31 13.36 -2.76
CA LEU A 110 -19.59 13.45 -3.44
C LEU A 110 -19.47 12.85 -4.83
N PRO A 111 -20.40 11.97 -5.25
CA PRO A 111 -20.42 11.40 -6.59
C PRO A 111 -20.95 12.42 -7.63
N ILE A 112 -20.63 13.71 -7.47
CA ILE A 112 -21.41 14.75 -8.12
C ILE A 112 -21.20 14.83 -9.63
N ASN A 113 -20.02 14.54 -10.22
CA ASN A 113 -19.90 14.65 -11.70
C ASN A 113 -18.77 13.85 -12.39
N ARG A 114 -18.04 12.96 -11.72
CA ARG A 114 -16.99 12.13 -12.37
C ARG A 114 -17.10 10.68 -11.95
N ARG A 115 -17.67 9.86 -12.83
CA ARG A 115 -17.55 8.39 -12.77
C ARG A 115 -16.52 7.96 -13.81
N PRO A 116 -15.59 7.06 -13.45
CA PRO A 116 -15.39 6.47 -12.13
C PRO A 116 -14.63 7.38 -11.16
N LEU A 117 -14.87 7.23 -9.85
CA LEU A 117 -14.00 7.79 -8.80
C LEU A 117 -12.57 7.22 -8.98
N PRO A 118 -11.51 8.03 -8.76
CA PRO A 118 -10.15 7.51 -8.64
C PRO A 118 -10.13 6.39 -7.60
N ARG A 119 -9.79 5.17 -8.02
CA ARG A 119 -9.43 4.11 -7.08
C ARG A 119 -7.95 4.27 -6.76
N THR A 120 -7.60 5.26 -5.94
CA THR A 120 -6.26 5.29 -5.36
C THR A 120 -6.22 4.36 -4.14
N PRO A 121 -5.04 3.89 -3.71
CA PRO A 121 -4.97 2.99 -2.56
C PRO A 121 -5.54 3.60 -1.27
N GLU A 122 -5.54 4.94 -1.12
CA GLU A 122 -6.17 5.66 0.00
C GLU A 122 -7.69 5.44 0.04
N HIS A 123 -8.31 5.17 -1.11
CA HIS A 123 -9.74 4.86 -1.20
C HIS A 123 -10.05 3.41 -0.81
N LEU A 124 -9.05 2.52 -0.85
CA LEU A 124 -9.21 1.12 -0.45
C LEU A 124 -9.15 1.00 1.08
N TYR A 125 -8.28 1.77 1.72
CA TYR A 125 -8.05 1.67 3.15
C TYR A 125 -7.56 3.00 3.73
N SER A 126 -8.22 3.45 4.80
CA SER A 126 -7.77 4.57 5.63
C SER A 126 -7.35 4.07 7.01
N PRO A 127 -6.11 4.31 7.45
CA PRO A 127 -5.66 3.90 8.77
C PRO A 127 -6.38 4.68 9.88
N PHE A 128 -6.92 5.85 9.60
CA PHE A 128 -7.65 6.65 10.58
C PHE A 128 -9.07 6.18 10.83
N VAL A 129 -9.61 5.35 9.93
CA VAL A 129 -10.92 4.70 10.07
C VAL A 129 -10.76 3.24 10.52
N HIS A 130 -9.72 2.56 10.06
CA HIS A 130 -9.57 1.10 10.25
C HIS A 130 -8.34 0.67 11.06
N GLY A 131 -7.47 1.61 11.46
CA GLY A 131 -6.28 1.37 12.26
C GLY A 131 -5.05 1.00 11.45
N GLY A 132 -4.05 0.46 12.12
CA GLY A 132 -2.81 0.00 11.49
C GLY A 132 -1.60 0.85 11.82
N THR A 133 -0.45 0.49 11.25
CA THR A 133 0.83 1.16 11.50
C THR A 133 1.16 2.09 10.35
N ILE A 134 1.46 3.35 10.66
CA ILE A 134 1.80 4.36 9.66
C ILE A 134 3.19 4.93 9.90
N VAL A 135 3.80 5.41 8.83
CA VAL A 135 4.92 6.34 8.86
C VAL A 135 4.49 7.67 8.24
N TYR A 136 4.83 8.77 8.90
CA TYR A 136 4.41 10.11 8.49
C TYR A 136 5.45 11.16 8.93
N ARG A 137 5.34 12.36 8.37
CA ARG A 137 6.04 13.57 8.81
C ARG A 137 5.18 14.30 9.82
N TRP A 138 5.68 14.45 11.04
CA TRP A 138 4.94 15.11 12.11
C TRP A 138 4.99 16.62 11.94
N ASN A 139 3.81 17.23 11.81
CA ASN A 139 3.64 18.68 11.78
C ASN A 139 2.71 19.13 12.91
N PRO A 140 3.22 19.39 14.12
CA PRO A 140 2.38 19.76 15.26
C PRO A 140 1.71 21.14 15.12
N ALA A 141 2.18 21.98 14.20
CA ALA A 141 1.58 23.29 13.94
C ALA A 141 0.35 23.21 13.01
N ALA A 142 0.18 22.10 12.28
CA ALA A 142 -0.97 21.90 11.41
C ALA A 142 -2.20 21.38 12.18
N GLN A 143 -3.38 21.68 11.65
CA GLN A 143 -4.66 21.26 12.23
C GLN A 143 -5.24 20.03 11.53
N GLY A 144 -6.02 19.24 12.27
CA GLY A 144 -6.74 18.08 11.74
C GLY A 144 -5.83 17.04 11.11
N GLY A 145 -6.20 16.51 9.94
CA GLY A 145 -5.42 15.47 9.25
C GLY A 145 -4.04 15.93 8.75
N GLU A 146 -3.83 17.23 8.53
CA GLU A 146 -2.56 17.80 8.03
C GLU A 146 -1.39 17.63 9.02
N GLN A 147 -1.69 17.37 10.30
CA GLN A 147 -0.65 17.06 11.30
C GLN A 147 0.12 15.76 11.00
N PHE A 148 -0.47 14.88 10.19
CA PHE A 148 0.09 13.59 9.78
C PHE A 148 0.74 13.63 8.39
N GLY A 149 1.41 14.72 7.99
CA GLY A 149 1.93 14.90 6.63
C GLY A 149 2.59 13.66 5.98
N ASN A 150 2.38 13.44 4.67
CA ASN A 150 2.93 12.30 3.91
C ASN A 150 2.74 10.92 4.59
N VAL A 151 1.49 10.55 4.89
CA VAL A 151 1.13 9.25 5.48
C VAL A 151 1.41 8.10 4.53
N ARG A 152 2.08 7.07 5.04
CA ARG A 152 2.19 5.75 4.42
C ARG A 152 1.84 4.67 5.43
N VAL A 153 1.00 3.72 5.05
CA VAL A 153 0.71 2.54 5.87
C VAL A 153 1.81 1.51 5.62
N ILE A 154 2.39 0.97 6.68
CA ILE A 154 3.46 -0.01 6.62
C ILE A 154 3.03 -1.30 7.30
N PHE A 155 3.68 -2.40 6.95
CA PHE A 155 3.53 -3.66 7.68
C PHE A 155 3.96 -3.43 9.14
N PRO A 156 3.13 -3.77 10.14
CA PRO A 156 3.48 -3.61 11.55
C PRO A 156 4.83 -4.28 11.91
N GLU A 157 5.10 -5.43 11.30
CA GLU A 157 6.32 -6.23 11.45
C GLU A 157 7.56 -5.51 10.93
N TRP A 158 7.38 -4.54 10.02
CA TRP A 158 8.44 -3.76 9.40
C TRP A 158 8.71 -2.43 10.10
N ALA A 159 8.06 -2.13 11.23
CA ALA A 159 8.22 -0.84 11.91
C ALA A 159 9.69 -0.53 12.24
N ARG A 160 10.46 -1.54 12.69
CA ARG A 160 11.89 -1.38 12.98
C ARG A 160 12.72 -1.20 11.71
N GLN A 161 12.46 -2.04 10.72
CA GLN A 161 13.11 -2.09 9.42
C GLN A 161 12.99 -0.75 8.68
N VAL A 162 11.78 -0.18 8.66
CA VAL A 162 11.50 1.14 8.10
C VAL A 162 12.21 2.23 8.91
N ALA A 163 12.17 2.17 10.25
CA ALA A 163 12.87 3.15 11.09
C ALA A 163 14.39 3.13 10.83
N ASP A 164 14.99 1.95 10.70
CA ASP A 164 16.42 1.77 10.46
C ASP A 164 16.81 2.36 9.10
N VAL A 165 16.02 2.09 8.05
CA VAL A 165 16.19 2.71 6.72
C VAL A 165 16.10 4.24 6.79
N LEU A 166 15.10 4.79 7.48
CA LEU A 166 14.93 6.23 7.60
C LEU A 166 16.05 6.91 8.39
N ARG A 167 16.65 6.22 9.38
CA ARG A 167 17.83 6.71 10.12
C ARG A 167 19.12 6.61 9.30
N ALA A 168 19.31 5.50 8.60
CA ALA A 168 20.55 5.20 7.88
C ALA A 168 20.68 5.97 6.56
N ALA A 169 19.56 6.41 5.99
CA ALA A 169 19.57 7.07 4.71
C ALA A 169 20.48 8.35 4.80
N PRO A 170 21.51 8.49 3.94
CA PRO A 170 22.52 9.54 4.04
C PRO A 170 21.98 10.93 3.71
N ALA A 171 22.43 11.97 4.41
CA ALA A 171 21.95 13.36 4.26
C ALA A 171 22.05 13.92 2.82
N ASP A 172 22.96 13.39 1.99
CA ASP A 172 23.12 13.74 0.57
C ASP A 172 23.01 12.48 -0.32
N ASP A 173 22.14 12.53 -1.32
CA ASP A 173 21.93 11.45 -2.31
C ASP A 173 23.20 11.13 -3.13
N THR A 174 24.14 12.09 -3.22
CA THR A 174 25.42 11.93 -3.93
C THR A 174 26.44 11.07 -3.18
N ARG A 175 26.31 10.88 -1.86
CA ARG A 175 27.30 10.13 -1.06
C ARG A 175 26.98 8.64 -0.91
N ALA A 176 25.71 8.25 -1.13
CA ALA A 176 25.27 6.84 -1.09
C ALA A 176 25.82 6.02 -2.26
N ALA A 177 25.87 6.62 -3.46
CA ALA A 177 26.32 5.95 -4.69
C ALA A 177 27.82 5.59 -4.70
N ALA A 178 28.62 6.24 -3.84
CA ALA A 178 30.07 6.04 -3.78
C ALA A 178 30.52 4.94 -2.80
N ALA A 179 29.65 4.44 -1.91
CA ALA A 179 30.06 3.63 -0.76
C ALA A 179 29.94 2.11 -0.95
N SER A 180 29.20 1.62 -1.95
CA SER A 180 29.07 0.17 -2.21
C SER A 180 29.56 -0.19 -3.61
N ARG A 181 30.50 -1.14 -3.70
CA ARG A 181 30.98 -1.70 -4.97
C ARG A 181 29.99 -2.69 -5.59
N ALA A 182 29.03 -3.21 -4.82
CA ALA A 182 28.04 -4.17 -5.30
C ALA A 182 26.89 -3.46 -6.03
N SER A 183 26.38 -4.04 -7.12
CA SER A 183 25.24 -3.46 -7.84
C SER A 183 23.97 -3.53 -6.97
N PRO A 184 22.97 -2.65 -7.18
CA PRO A 184 21.73 -2.68 -6.40
C PRO A 184 21.09 -4.06 -6.34
N LEU A 185 21.03 -4.79 -7.45
CA LEU A 185 20.46 -6.14 -7.50
C LEU A 185 21.24 -7.15 -6.65
N ASP A 186 22.58 -7.06 -6.60
CA ASP A 186 23.39 -7.94 -5.76
C ASP A 186 23.19 -7.64 -4.26
N ARG A 187 22.86 -6.39 -3.91
CA ARG A 187 22.57 -6.01 -2.52
C ARG A 187 21.23 -6.54 -2.03
N VAL A 188 20.22 -6.63 -2.91
CA VAL A 188 18.90 -7.21 -2.57
C VAL A 188 19.05 -8.61 -1.97
N GLU A 189 19.94 -9.45 -2.53
CA GLU A 189 20.17 -10.83 -2.05
C GLU A 189 20.99 -10.90 -0.74
N GLN A 190 21.72 -9.84 -0.39
CA GLN A 190 22.66 -9.82 0.74
C GLN A 190 22.07 -9.15 1.98
N ASP A 191 21.08 -8.28 1.82
CA ASP A 191 20.50 -7.55 2.94
C ASP A 191 19.56 -8.47 3.76
N THR A 192 19.55 -8.24 5.07
CA THR A 192 18.65 -8.91 6.01
C THR A 192 17.44 -8.05 6.36
N ASN A 193 17.47 -6.76 6.00
CA ASN A 193 16.37 -5.82 6.14
C ASN A 193 15.53 -5.81 4.85
N PRO A 194 14.29 -6.35 4.87
CA PRO A 194 13.45 -6.42 3.68
C PRO A 194 13.06 -5.04 3.13
N MET A 195 13.00 -3.99 3.95
CA MET A 195 12.74 -2.64 3.46
C MET A 195 13.93 -2.09 2.65
N THR A 196 15.17 -2.38 3.06
CA THR A 196 16.34 -2.00 2.26
C THR A 196 16.38 -2.78 0.94
N ALA A 197 16.07 -4.09 0.98
CA ALA A 197 15.96 -4.92 -0.22
C ALA A 197 14.93 -4.37 -1.22
N VAL A 198 13.77 -3.90 -0.75
CA VAL A 198 12.75 -3.23 -1.60
C VAL A 198 13.26 -1.92 -2.22
N LEU A 199 14.05 -1.13 -1.50
CA LEU A 199 14.65 0.09 -2.05
C LEU A 199 15.73 -0.21 -3.08
N ASP A 200 16.60 -1.18 -2.79
CA ASP A 200 17.66 -1.62 -3.70
C ASP A 200 17.11 -2.28 -4.96
N PHE A 201 16.02 -3.05 -4.85
CA PHE A 201 15.33 -3.59 -6.01
C PHE A 201 14.69 -2.47 -6.86
N GLY A 202 14.06 -1.49 -6.20
CA GLY A 202 13.56 -0.28 -6.87
C GLY A 202 14.66 0.48 -7.63
N ALA A 203 15.87 0.58 -7.07
CA ALA A 203 17.03 1.15 -7.74
C ALA A 203 17.53 0.26 -8.90
N ALA A 204 17.56 -1.07 -8.72
CA ALA A 204 17.95 -2.02 -9.75
C ALA A 204 17.07 -1.90 -11.00
N LEU A 205 15.74 -1.78 -10.83
CA LEU A 205 14.78 -1.55 -11.92
C LEU A 205 15.09 -0.31 -12.77
N GLN A 206 15.82 0.67 -12.23
CA GLN A 206 16.19 1.90 -12.91
C GLN A 206 17.64 1.93 -13.41
N GLN A 207 18.50 1.02 -12.95
CA GLN A 207 19.94 1.09 -13.19
C GLN A 207 20.48 -0.14 -13.92
N GLU A 208 19.78 -1.26 -13.88
CA GLU A 208 20.28 -2.54 -14.37
C GLU A 208 19.50 -3.06 -15.60
N PRO A 209 20.11 -3.93 -16.44
CA PRO A 209 19.44 -4.52 -17.59
C PRO A 209 18.26 -5.42 -17.17
N ALA A 210 17.15 -5.32 -17.90
CA ALA A 210 15.94 -6.10 -17.63
C ALA A 210 16.19 -7.62 -17.64
N ASP A 211 17.02 -8.13 -18.54
CA ASP A 211 17.32 -9.57 -18.58
C ASP A 211 18.04 -10.07 -17.33
N ARG A 212 18.92 -9.26 -16.74
CA ARG A 212 19.61 -9.61 -15.49
C ARG A 212 18.61 -9.71 -14.34
N ILE A 213 17.72 -8.72 -14.23
CA ILE A 213 16.67 -8.69 -13.20
C ILE A 213 15.71 -9.86 -13.40
N ALA A 214 15.24 -10.10 -14.62
CA ALA A 214 14.31 -11.18 -14.95
C ALA A 214 14.90 -12.57 -14.64
N ALA A 215 16.19 -12.77 -14.88
CA ALA A 215 16.88 -14.01 -14.52
C ALA A 215 16.98 -14.23 -13.00
N ARG A 216 17.00 -13.15 -12.20
CA ARG A 216 17.06 -13.21 -10.74
C ARG A 216 15.69 -13.26 -10.06
N LEU A 217 14.63 -12.81 -10.73
CA LEU A 217 13.27 -12.81 -10.18
C LEU A 217 12.83 -14.14 -9.55
N PRO A 218 13.07 -15.33 -10.15
CA PRO A 218 12.69 -16.59 -9.52
C PRO A 218 13.32 -16.80 -8.14
N ALA A 219 14.56 -16.36 -7.92
CA ALA A 219 15.23 -16.44 -6.62
C ALA A 219 14.67 -15.40 -5.65
N LEU A 220 14.50 -14.16 -6.12
CA LEU A 220 13.94 -13.06 -5.31
C LEU A 220 12.51 -13.33 -4.83
N LEU A 221 11.68 -13.97 -5.66
CA LEU A 221 10.32 -14.38 -5.26
C LEU A 221 10.30 -15.49 -4.19
N ARG A 222 11.46 -16.06 -3.86
CA ARG A 222 11.67 -17.02 -2.76
C ARG A 222 12.25 -16.38 -1.49
N ALA A 223 12.31 -15.04 -1.41
CA ALA A 223 12.71 -14.32 -0.20
C ALA A 223 11.95 -14.83 1.05
N SER A 224 12.61 -14.83 2.21
CA SER A 224 12.01 -15.32 3.45
C SER A 224 10.80 -14.49 3.88
N ASP A 225 10.83 -13.18 3.63
CA ASP A 225 9.75 -12.26 3.95
C ASP A 225 8.73 -12.18 2.79
N LEU A 226 7.46 -12.46 3.09
CA LEU A 226 6.38 -12.47 2.10
C LEU A 226 5.92 -11.07 1.69
N HIS A 227 6.08 -10.08 2.56
CA HIS A 227 5.78 -8.68 2.25
C HIS A 227 6.83 -8.12 1.28
N GLU A 228 8.08 -8.56 1.39
CA GLU A 228 9.15 -8.24 0.43
C GLU A 228 8.78 -8.76 -0.97
N VAL A 229 8.35 -10.03 -1.07
CA VAL A 229 7.86 -10.60 -2.33
C VAL A 229 6.73 -9.77 -2.92
N SER A 230 5.77 -9.34 -2.09
CA SER A 230 4.64 -8.53 -2.52
C SER A 230 5.08 -7.16 -3.07
N ALA A 231 6.04 -6.50 -2.40
CA ALA A 231 6.60 -5.23 -2.83
C ALA A 231 7.45 -5.36 -4.11
N ILE A 232 8.27 -6.40 -4.24
CA ILE A 232 9.04 -6.70 -5.46
C ILE A 232 8.11 -6.88 -6.65
N VAL A 233 7.06 -7.71 -6.50
CA VAL A 233 6.07 -7.91 -7.56
C VAL A 233 5.38 -6.60 -7.91
N PHE A 234 4.97 -5.80 -6.92
CA PHE A 234 4.40 -4.47 -7.18
C PHE A 234 5.34 -3.62 -8.04
N GLN A 235 6.62 -3.53 -7.68
CA GLN A 235 7.61 -2.69 -8.37
C GLN A 235 7.85 -3.18 -9.81
N CYS A 236 7.86 -4.49 -10.06
CA CYS A 236 7.93 -5.05 -11.42
C CYS A 236 6.80 -4.58 -12.34
N PHE A 237 5.60 -4.33 -11.80
CA PHE A 237 4.45 -3.87 -12.58
C PHE A 237 4.34 -2.35 -12.65
N ALA A 238 4.57 -1.66 -11.53
CA ALA A 238 4.20 -0.26 -11.37
C ALA A 238 5.39 0.71 -11.38
N ALA A 239 6.58 0.27 -10.96
CA ALA A 239 7.77 1.12 -10.82
C ALA A 239 8.82 0.89 -11.92
N SER A 240 8.77 -0.26 -12.60
CA SER A 240 9.63 -0.59 -13.74
C SER A 240 9.35 0.30 -14.95
N ARG A 241 10.37 0.40 -15.81
CA ARG A 241 10.26 1.02 -17.14
C ARG A 241 9.26 0.23 -17.98
N GLU A 242 8.47 0.93 -18.80
CA GLU A 242 7.35 0.34 -19.52
C GLU A 242 7.78 -0.80 -20.46
N ASP A 243 8.88 -0.62 -21.17
CA ASP A 243 9.44 -1.61 -22.10
C ASP A 243 9.93 -2.88 -21.41
N ASP A 244 10.32 -2.79 -20.13
CA ASP A 244 10.86 -3.92 -19.35
C ASP A 244 9.74 -4.75 -18.70
N ARG A 245 8.55 -4.17 -18.51
CA ARG A 245 7.40 -4.82 -17.83
C ARG A 245 7.02 -6.18 -18.38
N PRO A 246 6.89 -6.39 -19.71
CA PRO A 246 6.54 -7.71 -20.26
C PRO A 246 7.51 -8.79 -19.81
N ARG A 247 8.81 -8.48 -19.76
CA ARG A 247 9.86 -9.43 -19.38
C ARG A 247 9.75 -9.85 -17.91
N PHE A 248 9.47 -8.90 -17.02
CA PHE A 248 9.28 -9.21 -15.60
C PHE A 248 8.01 -10.01 -15.34
N VAL A 249 6.93 -9.69 -16.06
CA VAL A 249 5.66 -10.41 -15.97
C VAL A 249 5.82 -11.87 -16.41
N GLU A 250 6.54 -12.11 -17.51
CA GLU A 250 6.87 -13.47 -17.97
C GLU A 250 7.63 -14.27 -16.90
N ALA A 251 8.67 -13.66 -16.29
CA ALA A 251 9.46 -14.30 -15.23
C ALA A 251 8.62 -14.59 -13.97
N ILE A 252 7.70 -13.69 -13.60
CA ILE A 252 6.76 -13.90 -12.49
C ILE A 252 5.82 -15.07 -12.81
N ILE A 253 5.20 -15.10 -13.99
CA ILE A 253 4.30 -16.19 -14.42
C ILE A 253 5.03 -17.54 -14.41
N GLY A 254 6.25 -17.59 -14.97
CA GLY A 254 7.08 -18.80 -14.94
C GLY A 254 7.37 -19.25 -13.50
N SER A 255 7.64 -18.30 -12.60
CA SER A 255 7.89 -18.59 -11.18
C SER A 255 6.66 -19.14 -10.47
N VAL A 256 5.46 -18.60 -10.74
CA VAL A 256 4.18 -19.04 -10.13
C VAL A 256 4.00 -20.55 -10.25
N PHE A 257 4.25 -21.12 -11.43
CA PHE A 257 4.06 -22.56 -11.64
C PHE A 257 5.05 -23.44 -10.87
N SER A 258 6.18 -22.89 -10.43
CA SER A 258 7.21 -23.59 -9.66
C SER A 258 7.10 -23.43 -8.14
N ILE A 259 6.11 -22.67 -7.64
CA ILE A 259 5.90 -22.41 -6.21
C ILE A 259 4.78 -23.30 -5.69
N ASP A 260 5.06 -24.12 -4.68
CA ASP A 260 4.04 -24.93 -3.95
C ASP A 260 3.52 -24.21 -2.69
N ASP A 261 4.25 -23.22 -2.19
CA ASP A 261 3.90 -22.45 -1.00
C ASP A 261 2.73 -21.50 -1.28
N HIS A 262 1.59 -21.80 -0.66
CA HIS A 262 0.37 -21.00 -0.75
C HIS A 262 0.54 -19.54 -0.29
N ALA A 263 1.28 -19.30 0.79
CA ALA A 263 1.43 -17.97 1.35
C ALA A 263 2.23 -17.07 0.40
N ARG A 264 3.18 -17.67 -0.31
CA ARG A 264 3.97 -17.01 -1.36
C ARG A 264 3.20 -16.73 -2.62
N LEU A 265 2.35 -17.65 -3.07
CA LEU A 265 1.40 -17.37 -4.16
C LEU A 265 0.48 -16.20 -3.79
N LEU A 266 0.06 -16.13 -2.53
CA LEU A 266 -0.78 -15.05 -2.02
C LEU A 266 -0.03 -13.70 -1.99
N ALA A 267 1.25 -13.69 -1.58
CA ALA A 267 2.11 -12.51 -1.67
C ALA A 267 2.23 -11.96 -3.10
N ILE A 268 2.44 -12.84 -4.08
CA ILE A 268 2.45 -12.46 -5.50
C ILE A 268 1.10 -11.85 -5.92
N ALA A 269 -0.02 -12.41 -5.44
CA ALA A 269 -1.34 -11.88 -5.70
C ALA A 269 -1.52 -10.46 -5.13
N TYR A 270 -1.08 -10.22 -3.89
CA TYR A 270 -1.12 -8.89 -3.27
C TYR A 270 -0.30 -7.86 -4.04
N GLY A 271 0.93 -8.20 -4.44
CA GLY A 271 1.78 -7.34 -5.27
C GLY A 271 1.15 -6.95 -6.60
N ALA A 272 0.67 -7.95 -7.36
CA ALA A 272 0.04 -7.72 -8.66
C ALA A 272 -1.27 -6.92 -8.53
N PHE A 273 -2.04 -7.19 -7.48
CA PHE A 273 -3.28 -6.47 -7.21
C PHE A 273 -3.04 -5.01 -6.84
N ALA A 274 -2.08 -4.75 -5.95
CA ALA A 274 -1.71 -3.40 -5.56
C ALA A 274 -1.24 -2.58 -6.77
N ALA A 275 -0.44 -3.18 -7.66
CA ALA A 275 -0.01 -2.52 -8.88
C ALA A 275 -1.20 -2.14 -9.79
N GLY A 276 -2.23 -2.99 -9.88
CA GLY A 276 -3.45 -2.70 -10.65
C GLY A 276 -4.34 -1.61 -10.10
N ASN A 277 -4.09 -1.17 -8.87
CA ASN A 277 -4.81 -0.10 -8.18
C ASN A 277 -3.91 1.11 -7.87
N ALA A 278 -2.66 1.11 -8.32
CA ALA A 278 -1.73 2.23 -8.15
C ALA A 278 -2.10 3.46 -9.00
N PRO A 279 -2.41 3.34 -10.31
CA PRO A 279 -2.86 4.49 -11.09
C PRO A 279 -4.33 4.84 -10.78
N PRO A 280 -4.67 6.14 -10.64
CA PRO A 280 -6.06 6.55 -10.47
C PRO A 280 -6.88 6.16 -11.71
N ARG A 281 -7.86 5.25 -11.55
CA ARG A 281 -8.87 5.01 -12.60
C ARG A 281 -9.67 6.29 -12.86
N PRO A 282 -10.08 6.59 -14.11
CA PRO A 282 -10.11 5.72 -15.30
C PRO A 282 -8.81 5.71 -16.14
N PHE A 283 -7.72 6.35 -15.70
CA PHE A 283 -6.48 6.47 -16.48
C PHE A 283 -5.62 5.19 -16.51
N GLY A 284 -6.26 4.02 -16.40
CA GLY A 284 -5.59 2.73 -16.36
C GLY A 284 -5.08 2.33 -17.74
N ASP A 285 -3.84 1.83 -17.78
CA ASP A 285 -3.25 1.23 -18.97
C ASP A 285 -3.90 -0.14 -19.25
N ALA A 286 -4.47 -0.30 -20.45
CA ALA A 286 -5.06 -1.55 -20.90
C ALA A 286 -4.02 -2.69 -20.96
N ALA A 287 -2.77 -2.37 -21.31
CA ALA A 287 -1.68 -3.34 -21.33
C ALA A 287 -1.30 -3.77 -19.91
N GLN A 288 -1.18 -2.84 -18.95
CA GLN A 288 -1.00 -3.17 -17.54
C GLN A 288 -2.14 -4.04 -17.00
N THR A 289 -3.38 -3.71 -17.35
CA THR A 289 -4.55 -4.52 -16.97
C THR A 289 -4.43 -5.94 -17.52
N ALA A 290 -4.08 -6.11 -18.81
CA ALA A 290 -3.85 -7.42 -19.42
C ALA A 290 -2.71 -8.21 -18.75
N ARG A 291 -1.60 -7.56 -18.41
CA ARG A 291 -0.47 -8.22 -17.73
C ARG A 291 -0.84 -8.72 -16.33
N ILE A 292 -1.57 -7.92 -15.55
CA ILE A 292 -2.06 -8.31 -14.22
C ILE A 292 -3.02 -9.50 -14.36
N ASN A 293 -3.90 -9.43 -15.36
CA ASN A 293 -4.85 -10.46 -15.70
C ASN A 293 -4.20 -11.81 -16.03
N ASP A 294 -3.06 -11.80 -16.72
CA ASP A 294 -2.30 -13.01 -17.04
C ASP A 294 -1.66 -13.64 -15.80
N VAL A 295 -1.11 -12.84 -14.88
CA VAL A 295 -0.62 -13.35 -13.58
C VAL A 295 -1.75 -13.96 -12.76
N PHE A 296 -2.92 -13.32 -12.69
CA PHE A 296 -4.07 -13.89 -11.98
C PHE A 296 -4.61 -15.17 -12.62
N ARG A 297 -4.47 -15.34 -13.94
CA ARG A 297 -4.79 -16.60 -14.61
C ARG A 297 -3.82 -17.71 -14.18
N ALA A 298 -2.52 -17.44 -14.16
CA ALA A 298 -1.51 -18.38 -13.69
C ALA A 298 -1.70 -18.75 -12.21
N LEU A 299 -1.94 -17.75 -11.35
CA LEU A 299 -2.25 -17.96 -9.93
C LEU A 299 -3.50 -18.81 -9.73
N LYS A 300 -4.58 -18.55 -10.49
CA LYS A 300 -5.79 -19.39 -10.44
C LYS A 300 -5.49 -20.84 -10.79
N GLN A 301 -4.79 -21.07 -11.90
CA GLN A 301 -4.43 -22.42 -12.33
C GLN A 301 -3.60 -23.14 -11.27
N ARG A 302 -2.58 -22.46 -10.73
CA ARG A 302 -1.68 -23.04 -9.74
C ARG A 302 -2.36 -23.34 -8.41
N THR A 303 -3.11 -22.37 -7.87
CA THR A 303 -3.86 -22.56 -6.62
C THR A 303 -4.89 -23.68 -6.74
N SER A 304 -5.59 -23.81 -7.88
CA SER A 304 -6.48 -24.94 -8.14
C SER A 304 -5.74 -26.29 -8.18
N ALA A 305 -4.57 -26.35 -8.83
CA ALA A 305 -3.75 -27.57 -8.87
C ALA A 305 -3.26 -28.01 -7.48
N LEU A 306 -3.04 -27.06 -6.57
CA LEU A 306 -2.63 -27.30 -5.19
C LEU A 306 -3.79 -27.55 -4.22
N GLY A 307 -5.05 -27.54 -4.70
CA GLY A 307 -6.23 -27.74 -3.85
C GLY A 307 -6.49 -26.60 -2.87
N VAL A 308 -5.97 -25.40 -3.13
CA VAL A 308 -6.13 -24.23 -2.26
C VAL A 308 -7.61 -23.78 -2.22
N PRO A 309 -8.22 -23.66 -1.02
CA PRO A 309 -9.58 -23.15 -0.90
C PRO A 309 -9.71 -21.69 -1.34
N ALA A 310 -10.65 -21.41 -2.25
CA ALA A 310 -10.95 -20.07 -2.76
C ALA A 310 -12.42 -19.64 -2.53
N GLY A 311 -13.03 -20.19 -1.47
CA GLY A 311 -14.42 -19.88 -1.07
C GLY A 311 -14.56 -18.51 -0.40
N GLN A 312 -15.80 -18.07 -0.21
CA GLN A 312 -16.14 -16.79 0.42
C GLN A 312 -15.43 -16.64 1.79
N GLY A 313 -14.88 -15.45 2.05
CA GLY A 313 -14.09 -15.17 3.25
C GLY A 313 -12.59 -15.42 3.09
N SER A 314 -12.14 -16.02 1.98
CA SER A 314 -10.72 -16.10 1.63
C SER A 314 -10.26 -14.88 0.80
N PRO A 315 -8.98 -14.46 0.92
CA PRO A 315 -8.39 -13.47 0.01
C PRO A 315 -8.52 -13.87 -1.47
N TRP A 316 -8.40 -15.17 -1.76
CA TRP A 316 -8.53 -15.71 -3.11
C TRP A 316 -9.92 -15.50 -3.71
N TYR A 317 -10.97 -15.59 -2.89
CA TYR A 317 -12.31 -15.25 -3.35
C TYR A 317 -12.37 -13.80 -3.80
N GLU A 318 -11.81 -12.86 -3.05
CA GLU A 318 -11.81 -11.45 -3.42
C GLU A 318 -11.02 -11.20 -4.71
N PHE A 319 -9.82 -11.77 -4.85
CA PHE A 319 -9.04 -11.69 -6.09
C PHE A 319 -9.76 -12.30 -7.30
N PHE A 320 -10.43 -13.43 -7.10
CA PHE A 320 -11.04 -14.20 -8.18
C PHE A 320 -12.50 -13.87 -8.48
N THR A 321 -13.17 -13.07 -7.63
CA THR A 321 -14.60 -12.72 -7.81
C THR A 321 -14.85 -11.23 -7.73
N ALA A 322 -14.24 -10.52 -6.77
CA ALA A 322 -14.45 -9.08 -6.60
C ALA A 322 -13.68 -8.25 -7.64
N TYR A 323 -12.63 -8.80 -8.24
CA TYR A 323 -11.76 -8.10 -9.19
C TYR A 323 -11.59 -8.72 -10.58
N ARG A 324 -12.27 -9.82 -10.92
CA ARG A 324 -12.04 -10.47 -12.21
C ARG A 324 -12.45 -9.59 -13.40
N LEU A 325 -11.54 -9.33 -14.35
CA LEU A 325 -11.22 -10.27 -15.43
C LEU A 325 -12.52 -10.85 -16.00
N GLY A 326 -13.34 -9.99 -16.64
CA GLY A 326 -14.54 -10.40 -17.38
C GLY A 326 -15.31 -11.54 -16.71
N GLY A 327 -16.08 -11.25 -15.66
CA GLY A 327 -17.21 -12.11 -15.36
C GLY A 327 -17.95 -12.35 -16.67
N ALA A 328 -18.06 -13.62 -17.05
CA ALA A 328 -18.63 -14.05 -18.31
C ALA A 328 -19.87 -13.22 -18.63
N ALA A 329 -19.94 -12.69 -19.85
CA ALA A 329 -21.23 -12.32 -20.42
C ALA A 329 -22.18 -13.49 -20.11
N SER A 330 -23.31 -13.15 -19.49
CA SER A 330 -24.36 -14.09 -19.11
C SER A 330 -24.70 -14.98 -20.31
N VAL A 331 -24.10 -16.17 -20.37
CA VAL A 331 -24.61 -17.27 -21.17
C VAL A 331 -25.69 -17.89 -20.31
N ASN A 332 -26.91 -17.39 -20.52
CA ASN A 332 -28.23 -18.00 -20.38
C ASN A 332 -29.23 -16.85 -20.08
N GLY A 333 -30.31 -16.65 -20.85
CA GLY A 333 -30.90 -17.53 -21.84
C GLY A 333 -31.80 -16.81 -22.83
N ARG A 334 -32.34 -17.67 -23.70
CA ARG A 334 -33.41 -17.47 -24.68
C ARG A 334 -34.51 -16.51 -24.24
#